data_AF-A0A3E2BIT0-F1
#
_entry.id   AF-A0A3E2BIT0-F1
#
_cell.length_a   1.000
_cell.length_b   1.000
_cell.length_c   1.000
_cell.angle_alpha   90.00
_cell.angle_beta   90.00
_cell.angle_gamma   90.00
#
_symmetry.space_group_name_H-M   'P 1'
#
loop_
_entity.id
_entity.type
_entity.pdbx_description
1 polymer ?
#
loop_
_entity_poly.entity_id
_entity_poly.type
_entity_poly.pdbx_seq_one_letter_code
_entity_poly.pdbx_strand_id
1 'polypeptide(L)' 'MGALSREKKARVRVLTTEDQWYGVTYQEDRPWVQAGIRQLIESGRYPQKLWPKEIIRN' A
#
# COMPACT_ATOMS: atom_id res chain seq x y z
N MET A 1 -13.27 0.89 -14.53
CA MET A 1 -13.00 2.03 -15.43
C MET A 1 -14.31 2.74 -15.77
N GLY A 2 -14.57 3.88 -15.12
CA GLY A 2 -15.87 4.55 -15.05
C GLY A 2 -16.36 5.21 -16.36
N ALA A 3 -17.67 5.42 -16.46
CA ALA A 3 -18.39 5.89 -17.65
C ALA A 3 -17.82 7.18 -18.29
N LEU A 4 -17.22 8.07 -17.50
CA LEU A 4 -16.64 9.34 -17.96
C LEU A 4 -15.48 9.18 -18.96
N SER A 5 -14.73 8.07 -18.89
CA SER A 5 -13.65 7.77 -19.83
C SER A 5 -14.18 7.31 -21.18
N ARG A 6 -15.28 6.54 -21.19
CA ARG A 6 -15.92 6.04 -22.43
C ARG A 6 -16.51 7.19 -23.26
N GLU A 7 -16.99 8.23 -22.59
CA GLU A 7 -17.56 9.43 -23.23
C GLU A 7 -16.49 10.48 -23.60
N LYS A 8 -15.19 10.19 -23.41
CA LYS A 8 -14.05 11.13 -23.63
C LYS A 8 -14.19 12.49 -22.92
N LYS A 9 -15.03 12.59 -21.89
CA LYS A 9 -15.30 13.84 -21.15
C LYS A 9 -14.19 14.22 -20.17
N ALA A 10 -13.22 13.33 -19.94
CA ALA A 10 -12.04 13.58 -19.12
C ALA A 10 -10.82 12.82 -19.65
N ARG A 11 -9.63 13.41 -19.52
CA ARG A 11 -8.35 12.75 -19.76
C ARG A 11 -7.69 12.44 -18.42
N VAL A 12 -7.28 11.18 -18.23
CA VAL A 12 -6.56 10.74 -17.04
C VAL A 12 -5.17 10.28 -17.47
N ARG A 13 -4.14 10.75 -16.78
CA ARG A 13 -2.77 10.27 -16.94
C ARG A 13 -2.53 9.18 -15.91
N VAL A 14 -2.18 7.97 -16.37
CA VAL A 14 -1.75 6.88 -15.50
C VAL A 14 -0.27 7.08 -15.19
N LEU A 15 0.08 7.10 -13.90
CA LEU A 15 1.46 7.13 -13.45
C LEU A 15 1.88 5.70 -13.09
N THR A 16 3.02 5.26 -13.62
CA THR A 16 3.59 3.94 -13.33
C THR A 16 4.52 4.02 -12.12
N THR A 17 4.62 2.93 -11.36
CA THR A 17 5.56 2.77 -10.24
C THR A 17 6.16 1.37 -10.28
N GLU A 18 7.39 1.24 -9.79
CA GLU A 18 8.07 -0.04 -9.58
C GLU A 18 7.68 -0.68 -8.23
N ASP A 19 7.06 0.10 -7.34
CA ASP A 19 6.61 -0.40 -6.04
C ASP A 19 5.51 -1.44 -6.19
N GLN A 20 5.60 -2.48 -5.36
CA GLN A 20 4.60 -3.54 -5.32
C GLN A 20 3.47 -3.18 -4.35
N TRP A 21 2.23 -3.37 -4.80
CA TRP A 21 1.06 -3.22 -3.94
C TRP A 21 0.86 -4.45 -3.07
N TYR A 22 0.65 -4.23 -1.77
CA TYR A 22 0.31 -5.27 -0.79
C TYR A 22 -1.08 -5.01 -0.23
N GLY A 23 -1.90 -6.06 -0.14
CA GLY A 23 -3.24 -5.98 0.41
C GLY A 23 -3.75 -7.36 0.81
N VAL A 24 -4.66 -7.39 1.78
CA VAL A 24 -5.31 -8.60 2.25
C VAL A 24 -6.75 -8.57 1.75
N THR A 25 -7.04 -9.39 0.74
CA THR A 25 -8.42 -9.60 0.27
C THR A 25 -9.03 -10.79 1.01
N TYR A 26 -8.23 -11.84 1.23
CA TYR A 26 -8.59 -13.03 1.99
C TYR A 26 -7.59 -13.30 3.12
N GLN A 27 -7.95 -14.14 4.08
CA GLN A 27 -7.13 -14.35 5.28
C GLN A 27 -5.77 -14.98 4.95
N GLU A 28 -5.72 -15.75 3.88
CA GLU A 28 -4.58 -16.47 3.35
C GLU A 28 -3.51 -15.52 2.77
N ASP A 29 -3.85 -14.27 2.45
CA ASP A 29 -2.91 -13.26 1.96
C ASP A 29 -1.98 -12.75 3.07
N ARG A 30 -2.40 -12.90 4.33
CA ARG A 30 -1.72 -12.30 5.50
C ARG A 30 -0.24 -12.70 5.61
N PRO A 31 0.17 -13.97 5.45
CA PRO A 31 1.58 -14.34 5.55
C PRO A 31 2.44 -13.63 4.50
N TRP A 32 1.93 -13.49 3.27
CA TRP A 32 2.64 -12.82 2.18
C TRP A 32 2.76 -11.31 2.42
N VAL A 33 1.66 -10.65 2.81
CA VAL A 33 1.66 -9.21 3.14
C VAL A 33 2.61 -8.92 4.31
N GLN A 34 2.58 -9.75 5.36
CA GLN A 34 3.48 -9.59 6.50
C GLN A 34 4.95 -9.77 6.11
N ALA A 35 5.26 -10.71 5.21
CA ALA A 35 6.63 -10.91 4.71
C ALA A 35 7.13 -9.68 3.93
N GLY A 36 6.30 -9.12 3.05
CA GLY A 36 6.63 -7.89 2.32
C GLY A 36 6.91 -6.71 3.25
N ILE A 37 6.05 -6.50 4.25
CA ILE A 37 6.26 -5.42 5.25
C ILE A 37 7.56 -5.65 6.03
N ARG A 38 7.86 -6.89 6.46
CA ARG A 38 9.13 -7.20 7.15
C ARG A 38 10.34 -6.85 6.30
N GLN A 39 10.34 -7.21 5.02
CA GLN A 39 11.43 -6.89 4.11
C GLN A 39 11.63 -5.38 3.93
N LEU A 40 10.54 -4.61 3.88
CA LEU A 40 10.61 -3.14 3.81
C LEU A 40 11.21 -2.51 5.08
N ILE A 41 10.97 -3.13 6.26
CA ILE A 41 11.60 -2.69 7.51
C ILE A 41 13.08 -3.11 7.55
N GLU A 42 13.40 -4.35 7.19
CA GLU A 42 14.76 -4.90 7.20
C GLU A 42 15.69 -4.19 6.21
N SER A 43 15.16 -3.73 5.08
CA SER A 43 15.88 -2.88 4.12
C SER A 43 16.06 -1.43 4.58
N GLY A 44 15.53 -1.07 5.76
CA GLY A 44 15.64 0.26 6.34
C GLY A 44 14.73 1.31 5.70
N ARG A 45 13.84 0.91 4.78
CA ARG A 45 12.88 1.84 4.14
C ARG A 45 11.91 2.42 5.16
N TYR A 46 11.53 1.63 6.17
CA TYR A 46 10.68 2.06 7.27
C TYR A 46 11.28 1.66 8.62
N PRO A 47 11.08 2.46 9.68
CA PRO A 47 11.44 2.07 11.03
C PRO A 47 10.53 0.94 11.53
N GLN A 48 11.02 0.15 12.49
CA GLN A 48 10.25 -0.95 13.08
C GLN A 48 8.95 -0.47 13.76
N LYS A 49 8.93 0.76 14.30
CA LYS A 49 7.76 1.39 14.92
C LYS A 49 7.57 2.77 14.31
N LEU A 50 6.48 2.95 13.56
CA LEU A 50 6.13 4.24 12.97
C LEU A 50 5.59 5.22 14.02
N TRP A 51 4.89 4.73 15.05
CA TRP A 51 4.26 5.57 16.07
C TRP A 51 4.76 5.21 17.48
N PRO A 52 5.33 6.16 18.23
CA PRO A 52 5.66 6.00 19.64
C PRO A 52 4.45 5.74 20.52
N LYS A 53 4.64 4.98 21.61
CA LYS A 53 3.58 4.60 22.57
C LYS A 53 2.90 5.80 23.25
N GLU A 54 3.56 6.95 23.28
CA GLU A 54 3.04 8.19 23.87
C GLU A 54 1.89 8.80 23.07
N ILE A 55 1.79 8.48 21.76
CA ILE A 55 0.77 9.04 20.86
C ILE A 55 -0.56 8.26 20.94
N ILE A 56 -0.56 7.02 21.42
CA ILE A 56 -1.73 6.10 21.35
C ILE A 56 -2.53 6.06 22.69
N ARG A 57 -2.39 7.07 23.56
CA ARG A 57 -3.29 7.24 24.71
C ARG A 57 -4.45 8.15 24.31
N ASN A 58 -5.59 7.55 23.99
CA ASN A 58 -6.89 8.21 24.02
C ASN A 58 -7.92 7.23 24.58
#